data_AF-A0A250DV79-F1
#
_entry.id   AF-A0A250DV79-F1
#
_cell.length_a   1.000
_cell.length_b   1.000
_cell.length_c   1.000
_cell.angle_alpha   90.00
_cell.angle_beta   90.00
_cell.angle_gamma   90.00
#
_symmetry.space_group_name_H-M   'P 1'
#
loop_
_entity.id
_entity.type
_entity.pdbx_description
1 polymer ?
#
loop_
_entity_poly.entity_id
_entity_poly.type
_entity_poly.pdbx_seq_one_letter_code
_entity_poly.pdbx_strand_id
1 'polypeptide(L)'
;MPTSWIESESKVLARAIRCHRTLSHLVHFGLDGAFPFPEHPYGQDVLVAINVLRQRLGLSVDGRPGDVDLLVVPTRDSPMADRAIAIEIKIVRPTMAKPSRNANAMGASQAIGLFEDGFPFAGLVHICIPSPLPPELHLSVPKALNKLGPDGKLLYSGEFFSFDPFPLLSAQRQLGRVAALQLPEEVGYNVLGVNLSKDGQRFAGHTLGDERKAVRNPRSSPDLIEAIRRLCVENPDRFRRVCWNDGGG
;
A
#
# COMPACT_ATOMS: atom_id res chain seq x y z
N MET A 1 -25.63 5.44 -0.34
CA MET A 1 -25.04 6.62 -1.02
C MET A 1 -23.97 6.12 -1.98
N PRO A 2 -23.95 6.48 -3.26
CA PRO A 2 -22.85 6.11 -4.15
C PRO A 2 -21.59 6.85 -3.73
N THR A 3 -20.57 6.12 -3.34
CA THR A 3 -19.26 6.65 -2.96
C THR A 3 -18.45 6.98 -4.21
N SER A 4 -18.78 8.10 -4.85
CA SER A 4 -18.17 8.60 -6.10
C SER A 4 -16.64 8.71 -6.06
N TRP A 5 -16.04 8.77 -4.87
CA TRP A 5 -14.60 8.83 -4.73
C TRP A 5 -13.91 7.48 -4.99
N ILE A 6 -14.61 6.36 -4.81
CA ILE A 6 -14.03 5.02 -4.99
C ILE A 6 -13.77 4.74 -6.47
N GLU A 7 -14.55 5.34 -7.36
CA GLU A 7 -14.42 5.15 -8.82
C GLU A 7 -13.11 5.74 -9.37
N SER A 8 -12.53 6.73 -8.69
CA SER A 8 -11.28 7.39 -9.11
C SER A 8 -10.08 6.88 -8.34
N GLU A 9 -9.07 6.38 -9.06
CA GLU A 9 -7.86 5.85 -8.43
C GLU A 9 -7.10 6.90 -7.63
N SER A 10 -6.93 8.09 -8.20
CA SER A 10 -6.29 9.22 -7.53
C SER A 10 -7.03 9.64 -6.25
N LYS A 11 -8.37 9.62 -6.24
CA LYS A 11 -9.15 9.94 -5.04
C LYS A 11 -9.01 8.87 -3.95
N VAL A 12 -8.98 7.59 -4.34
CA VAL A 12 -8.73 6.50 -3.39
C VAL A 12 -7.35 6.63 -2.77
N LEU A 13 -6.32 6.84 -3.59
CA LEU A 13 -4.95 6.96 -3.12
C LEU A 13 -4.75 8.20 -2.23
N ALA A 14 -5.30 9.35 -2.63
CA ALA A 14 -5.29 10.57 -1.81
C ALA A 14 -5.95 10.35 -0.43
N ARG A 15 -6.93 9.46 -0.34
CA ARG A 15 -7.57 9.11 0.93
C ARG A 15 -6.74 8.11 1.73
N ALA A 16 -6.11 7.15 1.07
CA ALA A 16 -5.24 6.15 1.69
C ALA A 16 -4.03 6.81 2.37
N ILE A 17 -3.35 7.73 1.70
CA ILE A 17 -2.18 8.42 2.28
C ILE A 17 -2.55 9.36 3.45
N ARG A 18 -3.83 9.74 3.59
CA ARG A 18 -4.32 10.57 4.70
C ARG A 18 -4.59 9.77 5.97
N CYS A 19 -4.75 8.46 5.86
CA CYS A 19 -4.98 7.56 6.98
C CYS A 19 -3.65 6.88 7.36
N HIS A 20 -3.07 7.21 8.52
CA HIS A 20 -1.77 6.66 8.95
C HIS A 20 -1.75 5.13 8.91
N ARG A 21 -2.82 4.48 9.39
CA ARG A 21 -2.94 3.01 9.37
C ARG A 21 -3.03 2.43 7.96
N THR A 22 -3.74 3.08 7.04
CA THR A 22 -3.82 2.60 5.66
C THR A 22 -2.47 2.77 4.98
N LEU A 23 -1.86 3.95 5.13
CA LEU A 23 -0.55 4.24 4.55
C LEU A 23 0.52 3.27 5.06
N SER A 24 0.60 3.03 6.37
CA SER A 24 1.60 2.10 6.93
C SER A 24 1.49 0.73 6.29
N HIS A 25 0.27 0.19 6.15
CA HIS A 25 0.06 -1.09 5.46
C HIS A 25 0.41 -1.04 3.96
N LEU A 26 0.17 0.08 3.28
CA LEU A 26 0.53 0.20 1.86
C LEU A 26 2.05 0.18 1.63
N VAL A 27 2.83 0.72 2.56
CA VAL A 27 4.26 0.97 2.34
C VAL A 27 5.18 0.05 3.16
N HIS A 28 4.65 -0.74 4.10
CA HIS A 28 5.43 -1.56 5.02
C HIS A 28 6.43 -2.46 4.29
N PHE A 29 5.99 -3.24 3.30
CA PHE A 29 6.84 -4.14 2.52
C PHE A 29 8.07 -3.44 1.89
N GLY A 30 7.92 -2.16 1.53
CA GLY A 30 9.00 -1.35 0.96
C GLY A 30 9.90 -0.75 2.04
N LEU A 31 9.31 -0.21 3.11
CA LEU A 31 10.07 0.33 4.24
C LEU A 31 10.87 -0.75 4.96
N ASP A 32 10.34 -1.96 5.07
CA ASP A 32 11.02 -3.09 5.68
C ASP A 32 12.24 -3.55 4.86
N GLY A 33 12.15 -3.47 3.53
CA GLY A 33 13.30 -3.64 2.64
C GLY A 33 14.34 -2.50 2.76
N ALA A 34 13.87 -1.26 2.91
CA ALA A 34 14.73 -0.08 3.00
C ALA A 34 15.41 0.11 4.37
N PHE A 35 14.88 -0.54 5.41
CA PHE A 35 15.36 -0.48 6.79
C PHE A 35 15.40 -1.88 7.41
N PRO A 36 16.28 -2.78 6.92
CA PRO A 36 16.45 -4.08 7.52
C PRO A 36 17.01 -3.96 8.95
N PHE A 37 16.73 -4.95 9.79
CA PHE A 37 17.27 -5.03 11.15
C PHE A 37 18.80 -4.80 11.16
N PRO A 38 19.35 -3.99 12.09
CA PRO A 38 18.71 -3.45 13.30
C PRO A 38 17.95 -2.14 13.12
N GLU A 39 17.85 -1.60 11.91
CA GLU A 39 17.01 -0.42 11.66
C GLU A 39 15.53 -0.78 11.75
N HIS A 40 14.67 0.18 12.12
CA HIS A 40 13.23 -0.03 12.20
C HIS A 40 12.52 0.73 11.07
N PRO A 41 11.60 0.10 10.32
CA PRO A 41 10.90 0.72 9.18
C PRO A 41 10.16 2.01 9.50
N TYR A 42 9.70 2.13 10.76
CA TYR A 42 8.96 3.27 11.29
C TYR A 42 9.81 4.16 12.21
N GLY A 43 11.14 3.96 12.23
CA GLY A 43 12.06 4.81 13.01
C GLY A 43 12.27 6.20 12.39
N GLN A 44 11.89 6.38 11.13
CA GLN A 44 12.05 7.61 10.35
C GLN A 44 10.71 8.03 9.77
N ASP A 45 10.49 9.34 9.68
CA ASP A 45 9.35 9.90 8.97
C ASP A 45 9.43 9.59 7.47
N VAL A 46 8.34 9.82 6.75
CA VAL A 46 8.32 9.69 5.30
C VAL A 46 7.71 10.91 4.62
N LEU A 47 8.26 11.27 3.47
CA LEU A 47 7.66 12.16 2.51
C LEU A 47 6.90 11.31 1.49
N VAL A 48 5.62 11.61 1.28
CA VAL A 48 4.75 10.82 0.38
C VAL A 48 4.18 11.73 -0.70
N ALA A 49 4.43 11.39 -1.96
CA ALA A 49 3.84 12.03 -3.13
C ALA A 49 3.04 11.01 -3.95
N ILE A 50 1.98 11.49 -4.62
CA ILE A 50 1.12 10.66 -5.47
C ILE A 50 1.12 11.17 -6.91
N ASN A 51 0.99 10.28 -7.89
CA ASN A 51 1.00 10.57 -9.33
C ASN A 51 2.19 11.48 -9.72
N VAL A 52 3.41 11.07 -9.36
CA VAL A 52 4.62 11.82 -9.67
C VAL A 52 4.97 11.65 -11.15
N LEU A 53 4.96 12.76 -11.88
CA LEU A 53 5.26 12.75 -13.31
C LEU A 53 6.70 12.30 -13.57
N ARG A 54 6.89 11.33 -14.47
CA ARG A 54 8.21 10.79 -14.85
C ARG A 54 9.23 11.86 -15.22
N GLN A 55 8.79 12.85 -16.02
CA GLN A 55 9.63 13.95 -16.48
C GLN A 55 10.25 14.76 -15.33
N ARG A 56 9.57 14.83 -14.18
CA ARG A 56 10.11 15.52 -12.98
C ARG A 56 11.26 14.77 -12.35
N LEU A 57 11.40 13.49 -12.68
CA LEU A 57 12.46 12.61 -12.23
C LEU A 57 13.56 12.45 -13.29
N GLY A 58 13.52 13.23 -14.38
CA GLY A 58 14.46 13.12 -15.50
C GLY A 58 14.28 11.86 -16.34
N LEU A 59 13.16 11.15 -16.17
CA LEU A 59 12.84 9.93 -16.92
C LEU A 59 12.14 10.29 -18.24
N SER A 60 12.33 9.44 -19.26
CA SER A 60 11.72 9.61 -20.58
C SER A 60 10.18 9.65 -20.49
N VAL A 61 9.57 10.60 -21.20
CA VAL A 61 8.11 10.77 -21.33
C VAL A 61 7.48 9.60 -22.09
N ASP A 62 8.22 9.06 -23.07
CA ASP A 62 7.79 7.89 -23.86
C ASP A 62 8.14 6.56 -23.18
N GLY A 63 8.81 6.63 -22.02
CA GLY A 63 9.15 5.46 -21.21
C GLY A 63 7.91 4.78 -20.64
N ARG A 64 8.01 3.47 -20.38
CA ARG A 64 7.02 2.71 -19.61
C ARG A 64 7.66 2.26 -18.29
N PRO A 65 6.98 2.35 -17.13
CA PRO A 65 5.59 2.80 -16.92
C PRO A 65 5.38 4.27 -17.24
N GLY A 66 4.12 4.73 -17.16
CA GLY A 66 3.79 6.16 -17.07
C GLY A 66 4.21 6.75 -15.71
N ASP A 67 3.38 7.62 -15.15
CA ASP A 67 3.67 8.29 -13.88
C ASP A 67 3.81 7.31 -12.70
N VAL A 68 4.54 7.72 -11.67
CA VAL A 68 4.70 6.93 -10.43
C VAL A 68 3.47 7.16 -9.56
N ASP A 69 2.65 6.14 -9.36
CA ASP A 69 1.42 6.25 -8.57
C ASP A 69 1.69 6.73 -7.14
N LEU A 70 2.69 6.15 -6.46
CA LEU A 70 3.08 6.51 -5.11
C LEU A 70 4.62 6.50 -4.96
N LEU A 71 5.18 7.65 -4.56
CA LEU A 71 6.59 7.80 -4.23
C LEU A 71 6.73 8.07 -2.73
N VAL A 72 7.49 7.22 -2.05
CA VAL A 72 7.77 7.33 -0.61
C VAL A 72 9.26 7.56 -0.43
N VAL A 73 9.62 8.67 0.22
CA VAL A 73 11.01 9.02 0.50
C VAL A 73 11.18 9.11 2.01
N PRO A 74 11.90 8.16 2.64
CA PRO A 74 12.21 8.25 4.06
C PRO A 74 12.97 9.54 4.40
N THR A 75 12.77 10.07 5.60
CA THR A 75 13.42 11.30 6.03
C THR A 75 13.61 11.36 7.54
N ARG A 76 14.67 12.06 7.96
CA ARG A 76 14.87 12.53 9.35
C ARG A 76 15.06 14.04 9.31
N ASP A 77 16.31 14.46 9.08
CA ASP A 77 16.70 15.85 8.89
C ASP A 77 16.75 16.23 7.39
N SER A 78 17.01 15.25 6.53
CA SER A 78 17.05 15.40 5.07
C SER A 78 16.40 14.21 4.35
N PRO A 79 16.00 14.35 3.08
CA PRO A 79 15.44 13.25 2.29
C PRO A 79 16.47 12.14 2.02
N MET A 80 16.13 10.89 2.36
CA MET A 80 16.95 9.70 2.10
C MET A 80 16.60 9.11 0.72
N ALA A 81 16.89 9.87 -0.34
CA ALA A 81 16.51 9.52 -1.71
C ALA A 81 17.09 8.18 -2.20
N ASP A 82 18.22 7.74 -1.65
CA ASP A 82 18.83 6.44 -1.93
C ASP A 82 18.06 5.25 -1.33
N ARG A 83 17.06 5.54 -0.49
CA ARG A 83 16.08 4.61 0.09
C ARG A 83 14.65 4.89 -0.38
N ALA A 84 14.49 5.64 -1.46
CA ALA A 84 13.17 5.93 -2.02
C ALA A 84 12.48 4.67 -2.55
N ILE A 85 11.17 4.60 -2.33
CA ILE A 85 10.31 3.49 -2.72
C ILE A 85 9.28 4.01 -3.71
N ALA A 86 9.31 3.49 -4.94
CA ALA A 86 8.31 3.74 -5.95
C ALA A 86 7.34 2.57 -6.03
N ILE A 87 6.04 2.87 -6.00
CA ILE A 87 4.98 1.86 -5.92
C ILE A 87 3.96 2.11 -7.02
N GLU A 88 3.71 1.08 -7.82
CA GLU A 88 2.55 1.01 -8.71
C GLU A 88 1.31 0.58 -7.91
N ILE A 89 0.18 1.24 -8.12
CA ILE A 89 -1.07 0.96 -7.42
C ILE A 89 -2.11 0.42 -8.42
N LYS A 90 -2.83 -0.62 -8.00
CA LYS A 90 -4.01 -1.12 -8.73
C LYS A 90 -5.20 -1.25 -7.81
N ILE A 91 -6.35 -0.73 -8.25
CA ILE A 91 -7.57 -0.72 -7.44
C ILE A 91 -8.57 -1.70 -8.02
N VAL A 92 -8.85 -2.74 -7.23
CA VAL A 92 -9.81 -3.79 -7.58
C VAL A 92 -11.11 -3.53 -6.85
N ARG A 93 -12.23 -3.56 -7.58
CA ARG A 93 -13.56 -3.27 -7.04
C ARG A 93 -14.55 -4.42 -7.30
N PRO A 94 -14.37 -5.59 -6.65
CA PRO A 94 -15.28 -6.70 -6.82
C PRO A 94 -16.68 -6.34 -6.34
N THR A 95 -17.67 -7.01 -6.91
CA THR A 95 -19.07 -6.89 -6.46
C THR A 95 -19.60 -8.27 -6.15
N MET A 96 -20.71 -8.39 -5.43
CA MET A 96 -21.35 -9.70 -5.23
C MET A 96 -21.73 -10.39 -6.55
N ALA A 97 -22.15 -9.62 -7.56
CA ALA A 97 -22.48 -10.15 -8.89
C ALA A 97 -21.22 -10.59 -9.67
N LYS A 98 -20.05 -10.03 -9.36
CA LYS A 98 -18.76 -10.34 -9.99
C LYS A 98 -17.66 -10.42 -8.93
N PRO A 99 -17.68 -11.44 -8.05
CA PRO A 99 -16.77 -11.51 -6.91
C PRO A 99 -15.35 -11.91 -7.30
N SER A 100 -15.18 -12.42 -8.53
CA SER A 100 -13.90 -12.74 -9.16
C SER A 100 -13.31 -11.58 -9.98
N ARG A 101 -13.99 -10.41 -10.03
CA ARG A 101 -13.55 -9.25 -10.82
C ARG A 101 -12.09 -8.91 -10.51
N ASN A 102 -11.37 -8.57 -11.56
CA ASN A 102 -9.96 -8.22 -11.49
C ASN A 102 -9.71 -6.74 -11.82
N ALA A 103 -8.49 -6.26 -11.58
CA ALA A 103 -7.99 -5.08 -12.25
C ALA A 103 -7.96 -5.32 -13.76
N ASN A 104 -8.24 -4.29 -14.56
CA ASN A 104 -8.19 -4.39 -16.03
C ASN A 104 -6.77 -4.69 -16.54
N ALA A 105 -5.76 -4.18 -15.83
CA ALA A 105 -4.36 -4.52 -15.99
C ALA A 105 -3.76 -4.84 -14.61
N MET A 106 -2.90 -5.85 -14.52
CA MET A 106 -2.34 -6.33 -13.25
C MET A 106 -1.19 -5.48 -12.70
N GLY A 107 -0.74 -4.42 -13.40
CA GLY A 107 0.35 -3.57 -12.91
C GLY A 107 1.75 -4.16 -13.04
N ALA A 108 1.90 -5.39 -13.57
CA ALA A 108 3.18 -6.09 -13.60
C ALA A 108 4.25 -5.35 -14.43
N SER A 109 3.92 -4.99 -15.66
CA SER A 109 4.84 -4.27 -16.55
C SER A 109 5.19 -2.90 -16.00
N GLN A 110 4.26 -2.24 -15.30
CA GLN A 110 4.54 -0.97 -14.66
C GLN A 110 5.52 -1.10 -13.49
N ALA A 111 5.28 -2.05 -12.59
CA ALA A 111 6.18 -2.30 -11.47
C ALA A 111 7.58 -2.75 -11.93
N ILE A 112 7.66 -3.57 -12.98
CA ILE A 112 8.93 -3.94 -13.62
C ILE A 112 9.63 -2.70 -14.19
N GLY A 113 8.92 -1.84 -14.91
CA GLY A 113 9.56 -0.67 -15.46
C GLY A 113 10.02 0.35 -14.39
N LEU A 114 9.35 0.45 -13.22
CA LEU A 114 9.90 1.20 -12.08
C LEU A 114 11.27 0.62 -11.64
N PHE A 115 11.38 -0.71 -11.60
CA PHE A 115 12.66 -1.34 -11.29
C PHE A 115 13.71 -1.11 -12.39
N GLU A 116 13.32 -1.15 -13.67
CA GLU A 116 14.21 -0.88 -14.81
C GLU A 116 14.64 0.58 -14.91
N ASP A 117 13.79 1.52 -14.49
CA ASP A 117 14.10 2.95 -14.36
C ASP A 117 15.19 3.23 -13.31
N GLY A 118 15.49 2.25 -12.45
CA GLY A 118 16.55 2.34 -11.46
C GLY A 118 16.10 2.93 -10.12
N PHE A 119 14.80 2.85 -9.78
CA PHE A 119 14.36 3.22 -8.42
C PHE A 119 15.03 2.30 -7.38
N PRO A 120 15.46 2.83 -6.21
CA PRO A 120 16.13 2.02 -5.19
C PRO A 120 15.29 0.86 -4.68
N PHE A 121 14.00 1.11 -4.48
CA PHE A 121 13.01 0.08 -4.15
C PHE A 121 11.79 0.28 -5.04
N ALA A 122 11.28 -0.81 -5.61
CA ALA A 122 10.11 -0.82 -6.46
C ALA A 122 9.08 -1.81 -5.92
N GLY A 123 7.80 -1.53 -6.14
CA GLY A 123 6.78 -2.50 -5.80
C GLY A 123 5.43 -2.32 -6.47
N LEU A 124 4.57 -3.31 -6.28
CA LEU A 124 3.21 -3.37 -6.78
C LEU A 124 2.23 -3.55 -5.62
N VAL A 125 1.21 -2.70 -5.51
CA VAL A 125 0.19 -2.84 -4.49
C VAL A 125 -1.21 -2.91 -5.08
N HIS A 126 -1.94 -3.98 -4.75
CA HIS A 126 -3.35 -4.13 -5.08
C HIS A 126 -4.24 -3.73 -3.90
N ILE A 127 -5.09 -2.72 -4.08
CA ILE A 127 -6.09 -2.29 -3.10
C ILE A 127 -7.44 -2.84 -3.51
N CYS A 128 -7.98 -3.77 -2.73
CA CYS A 128 -9.28 -4.40 -2.94
C CYS A 128 -10.35 -3.67 -2.14
N ILE A 129 -11.31 -3.06 -2.84
CA ILE A 129 -12.46 -2.35 -2.26
C ILE A 129 -13.75 -3.02 -2.78
N PRO A 130 -14.15 -4.17 -2.22
CA PRO A 130 -15.37 -4.84 -2.66
C PRO A 130 -16.63 -4.08 -2.22
N SER A 131 -17.74 -4.31 -2.93
CA SER A 131 -19.06 -3.94 -2.41
C SER A 131 -19.31 -4.66 -1.08
N PRO A 132 -19.85 -4.00 -0.05
CA PRO A 132 -20.12 -4.65 1.23
C PRO A 132 -21.07 -5.84 1.05
N LEU A 133 -20.83 -6.90 1.81
CA LEU A 133 -21.80 -7.99 1.91
C LEU A 133 -23.02 -7.54 2.72
N PRO A 134 -24.18 -8.19 2.49
CA PRO A 134 -25.32 -7.99 3.36
C PRO A 134 -25.04 -8.65 4.73
N PRO A 135 -25.59 -8.11 5.84
CA PRO A 135 -25.24 -8.53 7.20
C PRO A 135 -25.43 -10.03 7.48
N GLU A 136 -26.39 -10.69 6.82
CA GLU A 136 -26.65 -12.12 6.92
C GLU A 136 -25.52 -13.01 6.40
N LEU A 137 -24.61 -12.45 5.59
CA LEU A 137 -23.41 -13.14 5.09
C LEU A 137 -22.15 -12.78 5.89
N HIS A 138 -22.28 -11.96 6.93
CA HIS A 138 -21.15 -11.63 7.80
C HIS A 138 -20.82 -12.81 8.73
N LEU A 139 -19.54 -12.95 9.05
CA LEU A 139 -19.07 -13.91 10.03
C LEU A 139 -19.28 -13.35 11.44
N SER A 140 -19.72 -14.22 12.36
CA SER A 140 -19.74 -13.92 13.80
C SER A 140 -18.39 -14.29 14.40
N VAL A 141 -17.62 -13.30 14.82
CA VAL A 141 -16.27 -13.49 15.37
C VAL A 141 -16.30 -13.27 16.89
N PRO A 142 -15.85 -14.25 17.70
CA PRO A 142 -15.83 -14.09 19.15
C PRO A 142 -14.80 -13.04 19.57
N LYS A 143 -15.16 -12.18 20.51
CA LYS A 143 -14.29 -11.12 21.01
C LYS A 143 -13.34 -11.67 22.08
N ALA A 144 -12.06 -11.64 21.76
CA ALA A 144 -10.95 -11.97 22.65
C ALA A 144 -10.80 -10.94 23.78
N LEU A 145 -10.45 -11.41 24.98
CA LEU A 145 -10.16 -10.57 26.15
C LEU A 145 -8.70 -10.10 26.21
N ASN A 146 -7.87 -10.42 25.20
CA ASN A 146 -6.42 -10.22 25.21
C ASN A 146 -5.74 -10.76 26.48
N LYS A 147 -6.27 -11.85 27.02
CA LYS A 147 -5.74 -12.57 28.19
C LYS A 147 -5.61 -14.04 27.85
N LEU A 148 -4.55 -14.67 28.35
CA LEU A 148 -4.39 -16.12 28.27
C LEU A 148 -4.98 -16.78 29.52
N GLY A 149 -5.65 -17.90 29.33
CA GLY A 149 -6.09 -18.78 30.39
C GLY A 149 -4.94 -19.59 30.97
N PRO A 150 -5.19 -20.35 32.06
CA PRO A 150 -4.18 -21.24 32.67
C PRO A 150 -3.62 -22.30 31.70
N ASP A 151 -4.35 -22.63 30.63
CA ASP A 151 -3.95 -23.57 29.59
C ASP A 151 -3.20 -22.90 28.41
N GLY A 152 -2.87 -21.61 28.54
CA GLY A 152 -2.21 -20.83 27.49
C GLY A 152 -3.11 -20.47 26.31
N LYS A 153 -4.42 -20.74 26.35
CA LYS A 153 -5.35 -20.35 25.29
C LYS A 153 -5.90 -18.94 25.52
N LEU A 154 -6.27 -18.29 24.42
CA LEU A 154 -6.93 -16.99 24.46
C LEU A 154 -8.29 -17.11 25.17
N LEU A 155 -8.56 -16.24 26.13
CA LEU A 155 -9.87 -16.11 26.77
C LEU A 155 -10.80 -15.24 25.94
N TYR A 156 -12.09 -15.60 25.92
CA TYR A 156 -13.13 -14.89 25.17
C TYR A 156 -14.17 -14.30 26.13
N SER A 157 -14.73 -13.15 25.75
CA SER A 157 -15.74 -12.43 26.54
C SER A 157 -17.14 -13.05 26.49
N GLY A 158 -17.39 -13.98 25.56
CA GLY A 158 -18.73 -14.43 25.20
C GLY A 158 -19.47 -13.48 24.25
N GLU A 159 -18.96 -12.27 24.02
CA GLU A 159 -19.49 -11.34 23.02
C GLU A 159 -18.98 -11.71 21.61
N PHE A 160 -19.82 -11.45 20.60
CA PHE A 160 -19.48 -11.63 19.19
C PHE A 160 -19.60 -10.31 18.46
N PHE A 161 -18.73 -10.10 17.47
CA PHE A 161 -18.87 -9.00 16.52
C PHE A 161 -19.10 -9.53 15.11
N SER A 162 -19.89 -8.78 14.34
CA SER A 162 -20.16 -9.06 12.94
C SER A 162 -19.01 -8.55 12.07
N PHE A 163 -18.47 -9.41 11.22
CA PHE A 163 -17.34 -9.14 10.34
C PHE A 163 -17.71 -9.44 8.88
N ASP A 164 -17.54 -8.47 7.98
CA ASP A 164 -17.64 -8.70 6.54
C ASP A 164 -16.34 -9.36 6.04
N PRO A 165 -16.36 -10.64 5.62
CA PRO A 165 -15.17 -11.34 5.15
C PRO A 165 -14.75 -10.97 3.72
N PHE A 166 -15.56 -10.24 2.95
CA PHE A 166 -15.33 -10.09 1.52
C PHE A 166 -14.03 -9.37 1.16
N PRO A 167 -13.59 -8.30 1.88
CA PRO A 167 -12.28 -7.71 1.61
C PRO A 167 -11.12 -8.69 1.81
N LEU A 168 -11.18 -9.54 2.85
CA LEU A 168 -10.16 -10.57 3.09
C LEU A 168 -10.11 -11.57 1.94
N LEU A 169 -11.27 -12.12 1.56
CA LEU A 169 -11.38 -13.10 0.49
C LEU A 169 -10.95 -12.51 -0.87
N SER A 170 -11.27 -11.23 -1.11
CA SER A 170 -10.81 -10.51 -2.29
C SER A 170 -9.29 -10.35 -2.30
N ALA A 171 -8.70 -9.93 -1.18
CA ALA A 171 -7.26 -9.76 -1.05
C ALA A 171 -6.51 -11.09 -1.28
N GLN A 172 -6.98 -12.18 -0.68
CA GLN A 172 -6.38 -13.52 -0.87
C GLN A 172 -6.39 -13.98 -2.34
N ARG A 173 -7.51 -13.76 -3.05
CA ARG A 173 -7.57 -14.08 -4.49
C ARG A 173 -6.61 -13.22 -5.31
N GLN A 174 -6.52 -11.94 -4.98
CA GLN A 174 -5.64 -11.02 -5.69
C GLN A 174 -4.17 -11.32 -5.42
N LEU A 175 -3.82 -11.70 -4.20
CA LEU A 175 -2.49 -12.18 -3.84
C LEU A 175 -2.07 -13.36 -4.71
N GLY A 176 -2.90 -14.39 -4.83
CA GLY A 176 -2.58 -15.55 -5.68
C GLY A 176 -2.32 -15.16 -7.14
N ARG A 177 -3.00 -14.12 -7.64
CA ARG A 177 -2.78 -13.57 -8.99
C ARG A 177 -1.49 -12.77 -9.08
N VAL A 178 -1.20 -11.92 -8.09
CA VAL A 178 0.04 -11.12 -8.04
C VAL A 178 1.26 -12.03 -7.93
N ALA A 179 1.20 -13.07 -7.10
CA ALA A 179 2.26 -14.07 -6.98
C ALA A 179 2.54 -14.79 -8.31
N ALA A 180 1.51 -14.99 -9.14
CA ALA A 180 1.65 -15.61 -10.46
C ALA A 180 2.22 -14.67 -11.55
N LEU A 181 2.43 -13.37 -11.27
CA LEU A 181 2.97 -12.41 -12.24
C LEU A 181 4.47 -12.58 -12.52
N GLN A 182 5.17 -13.42 -11.74
CA GLN A 182 6.61 -13.64 -11.88
C GLN A 182 7.42 -12.33 -11.89
N LEU A 183 7.04 -11.38 -11.04
CA LEU A 183 7.80 -10.16 -10.83
C LEU A 183 9.24 -10.50 -10.37
N PRO A 184 10.27 -9.74 -10.80
CA PRO A 184 11.64 -9.88 -10.31
C PRO A 184 11.69 -9.99 -8.79
N GLU A 185 12.59 -10.79 -8.24
CA GLU A 185 12.64 -11.06 -6.79
C GLU A 185 12.80 -9.79 -5.96
N GLU A 186 13.46 -8.77 -6.53
CA GLU A 186 13.68 -7.47 -5.91
C GLU A 186 12.42 -6.59 -5.84
N VAL A 187 11.46 -6.81 -6.75
CA VAL A 187 10.23 -6.03 -6.78
C VAL A 187 9.29 -6.56 -5.70
N GLY A 188 9.06 -5.74 -4.67
CA GLY A 188 8.12 -6.10 -3.61
C GLY A 188 6.67 -6.07 -4.08
N TYR A 189 5.77 -6.72 -3.36
CA TYR A 189 4.34 -6.55 -3.59
C TYR A 189 3.53 -6.70 -2.32
N ASN A 190 2.35 -6.07 -2.31
CA ASN A 190 1.38 -6.22 -1.24
C ASN A 190 -0.06 -6.21 -1.80
N VAL A 191 -0.99 -6.83 -1.08
CA VAL A 191 -2.41 -6.81 -1.39
C VAL A 191 -3.21 -6.47 -0.14
N LEU A 192 -3.96 -5.36 -0.19
CA LEU A 192 -4.80 -4.92 0.92
C LEU A 192 -6.27 -5.14 0.59
N GLY A 193 -6.99 -5.82 1.48
CA GLY A 193 -8.45 -5.78 1.51
C GLY A 193 -8.92 -4.65 2.40
N VAL A 194 -9.83 -3.81 1.91
CA VAL A 194 -10.28 -2.62 2.64
C VAL A 194 -11.79 -2.65 2.87
N ASN A 195 -12.17 -2.46 4.13
CA ASN A 195 -13.54 -2.24 4.57
C ASN A 195 -13.85 -0.74 4.58
N LEU A 196 -15.06 -0.38 4.18
CA LEU A 196 -15.56 0.99 4.28
C LEU A 196 -16.38 1.19 5.56
N SER A 197 -16.44 2.42 6.06
CA SER A 197 -17.39 2.82 7.10
C SER A 197 -18.83 2.66 6.62
N LYS A 198 -19.78 2.62 7.56
CA LYS A 198 -21.23 2.46 7.24
C LYS A 198 -21.76 3.50 6.25
N ASP A 199 -21.23 4.71 6.28
CA ASP A 199 -21.56 5.80 5.35
C ASP A 199 -20.79 5.74 4.02
N GLY A 200 -19.91 4.76 3.86
CA GLY A 200 -19.01 4.57 2.73
C GLY A 200 -17.91 5.63 2.63
N GLN A 201 -17.84 6.56 3.58
CA GLN A 201 -16.98 7.73 3.42
C GLN A 201 -15.54 7.44 3.81
N ARG A 202 -15.21 6.45 4.64
CA ARG A 202 -13.84 6.25 5.17
C ARG A 202 -13.43 4.79 5.06
N PHE A 203 -12.12 4.55 5.06
CA PHE A 203 -11.60 3.22 5.35
C PHE A 203 -11.81 2.93 6.84
N ALA A 204 -12.53 1.84 7.14
CA ALA A 204 -12.88 1.44 8.50
C ALA A 204 -12.05 0.25 9.00
N GLY A 205 -11.49 -0.54 8.10
CA GLY A 205 -10.67 -1.69 8.44
C GLY A 205 -9.84 -2.16 7.26
N HIS A 206 -8.77 -2.88 7.57
CA HIS A 206 -7.88 -3.47 6.58
C HIS A 206 -7.65 -4.92 6.95
N THR A 207 -7.61 -5.79 5.96
CA THR A 207 -7.13 -7.15 6.11
C THR A 207 -5.70 -7.17 5.59
N LEU A 208 -4.77 -7.61 6.43
CA LEU A 208 -3.38 -7.84 6.01
C LEU A 208 -3.38 -8.95 4.96
N GLY A 209 -2.74 -8.68 3.82
CA GLY A 209 -2.35 -9.71 2.86
C GLY A 209 -0.92 -10.15 3.13
N ASP A 210 -0.53 -11.30 2.57
CA ASP A 210 0.88 -11.69 2.55
C ASP A 210 1.64 -10.72 1.64
N GLU A 211 2.78 -10.26 2.11
CA GLU A 211 3.65 -9.33 1.39
C GLU A 211 4.92 -10.04 0.93
N ARG A 212 5.43 -9.62 -0.24
CA ARG A 212 6.82 -9.84 -0.58
C ARG A 212 7.56 -8.52 -0.34
N LYS A 213 8.53 -8.55 0.57
CA LYS A 213 9.40 -7.41 0.85
C LYS A 213 10.11 -6.97 -0.43
N ALA A 214 10.26 -5.66 -0.62
CA ALA A 214 11.11 -5.16 -1.69
C ALA A 214 12.58 -5.37 -1.30
N VAL A 215 13.43 -5.67 -2.27
CA VAL A 215 14.88 -5.72 -2.08
C VAL A 215 15.48 -4.53 -2.83
N ARG A 216 16.59 -4.00 -2.32
CA ARG A 216 17.27 -2.88 -2.96
C ARG A 216 17.66 -3.28 -4.39
N ASN A 217 17.29 -2.45 -5.34
CA ASN A 217 17.65 -2.62 -6.74
C ASN A 217 19.17 -2.48 -6.91
N PRO A 218 19.87 -3.54 -7.36
CA PRO A 218 21.32 -3.48 -7.56
C PRO A 218 21.72 -2.53 -8.70
N ARG A 219 20.77 -2.15 -9.55
CA ARG A 219 20.93 -1.21 -10.68
C ARG A 219 20.29 0.14 -10.38
N SER A 220 20.22 0.52 -9.11
CA SER A 220 19.72 1.84 -8.70
C SER A 220 20.45 2.96 -9.45
N SER A 221 19.71 3.88 -10.07
CA SER A 221 20.28 4.97 -10.87
C SER A 221 20.70 6.15 -9.96
N PRO A 222 21.99 6.54 -9.95
CA PRO A 222 22.45 7.71 -9.20
C PRO A 222 21.75 9.01 -9.64
N ASP A 223 21.51 9.16 -10.94
CA ASP A 223 20.86 10.34 -11.50
C ASP A 223 19.39 10.43 -11.06
N LEU A 224 18.70 9.29 -11.00
CA LEU A 224 17.33 9.23 -10.49
C LEU A 224 17.28 9.53 -8.99
N ILE A 225 18.21 9.00 -8.20
CA ILE A 225 18.33 9.31 -6.77
C ILE A 225 18.52 10.81 -6.56
N GLU A 226 19.38 11.46 -7.34
CA GLU A 226 19.57 12.91 -7.27
C GLU A 226 18.35 13.69 -7.76
N ALA A 227 17.65 13.22 -8.79
CA ALA A 227 16.39 13.82 -9.22
C ALA A 227 15.30 13.74 -8.14
N ILE A 228 15.17 12.61 -7.43
CA ILE A 228 14.26 12.46 -6.29
C ILE A 228 14.63 13.42 -5.16
N ARG A 229 15.93 13.54 -4.83
CA ARG A 229 16.43 14.47 -3.81
C ARG A 229 16.07 15.92 -4.17
N ARG A 230 16.36 16.36 -5.39
CA ARG A 230 15.99 17.69 -5.89
C ARG A 230 14.49 17.93 -5.84
N LEU A 231 13.69 16.96 -6.29
CA LEU A 231 12.23 17.05 -6.25
C LEU A 231 11.71 17.28 -4.82
N CYS A 232 12.28 16.60 -3.82
CA CYS A 232 11.90 16.78 -2.41
C CYS A 232 12.23 18.19 -1.88
N VAL A 233 13.35 18.77 -2.30
CA VAL A 233 13.83 20.08 -1.82
C VAL A 233 13.16 21.24 -2.57
N GLU A 234 13.04 21.13 -3.89
CA GLU A 234 12.54 22.21 -4.76
C GLU A 234 11.00 22.25 -4.83
N ASN A 235 10.32 21.12 -4.58
CA ASN A 235 8.86 21.03 -4.60
C ASN A 235 8.28 20.36 -3.34
N PRO A 236 8.56 20.88 -2.14
CA PRO A 236 8.12 20.27 -0.89
C PRO A 236 6.59 20.22 -0.75
N ASP A 237 5.87 21.13 -1.40
CA ASP A 237 4.39 21.21 -1.45
C ASP A 237 3.74 19.97 -2.09
N ARG A 238 4.50 19.19 -2.85
CA ARG A 238 4.02 17.93 -3.46
C ARG A 238 4.03 16.76 -2.52
N PHE A 239 4.76 16.87 -1.42
CA PHE A 239 4.92 15.80 -0.46
C PHE A 239 4.09 16.07 0.78
N ARG A 240 3.38 15.04 1.22
CA ARG A 240 2.86 14.97 2.57
C ARG A 240 3.95 14.36 3.45
N ARG A 241 4.41 15.10 4.46
CA ARG A 241 5.21 14.52 5.55
C ARG A 241 4.29 13.70 6.45
N VAL A 242 4.72 12.49 6.80
CA VAL A 242 4.05 11.61 7.75
C VAL A 242 5.02 11.26 8.86
N CYS A 243 4.67 11.69 10.07
CA CYS A 243 5.40 11.38 11.28
C CYS A 243 4.74 10.18 11.97
N TRP A 244 5.50 9.13 12.25
CA TRP A 244 4.96 7.91 12.86
C TRP A 244 4.85 8.01 14.39
N ASN A 245 5.74 8.79 15.01
CA ASN A 245 5.89 8.88 16.47
C ASN A 245 5.21 10.11 17.09
N ASP A 246 4.55 10.94 16.30
CA ASP A 246 3.71 12.01 16.85
C ASP A 246 2.49 11.33 17.50
N GLY A 247 2.48 11.31 18.83
CA GLY A 247 1.50 10.62 19.69
C GLY A 247 0.05 11.15 19.62
N GLY A 248 -0.44 11.45 18.42
CA GLY A 248 -1.83 11.81 18.14
C GLY A 248 -2.63 10.60 17.68
N GLY A 249 -3.04 9.77 18.63
CA GLY A 249 -4.07 8.74 18.49
C GLY A 249 -5.13 8.92 19.55
#